data_AF-A0A437LK72-F1
#
_entry.id   AF-A0A437LK72-F1
#
_cell.length_a   1.000
_cell.length_b   1.000
_cell.length_c   1.000
_cell.angle_alpha   90.00
_cell.angle_beta   90.00
_cell.angle_gamma   90.00
#
_symmetry.space_group_name_H-M   'P 1'
#
loop_
_entity.id
_entity.type
_entity.pdbx_description
1 polymer ?
#
loop_
_entity_poly.entity_id
_entity_poly.type
_entity_poly.pdbx_seq_one_letter_code
_entity_poly.pdbx_strand_id
1 'polypeptide(L)'
;MILGVALPVLVLGAAGAAMPYLWSAALPEGAGWLVANGVLSALCLVGVGALWFFFAYLARETTLLTALAVTPMSGLRHFATLGLASVLIWGAPMLLALSVQPRRWKEKVW
;
A
#
# COMPACT_ATOMS: atom_id res chain seq x y z
N MET A 1 10.42 12.32 -19.47
CA MET A 1 9.02 11.85 -19.42
C MET A 1 8.86 10.50 -18.74
N ILE A 2 9.71 9.49 -19.02
CA ILE A 2 9.61 8.15 -18.39
C ILE A 2 9.89 8.16 -16.88
N LEU A 3 10.90 8.92 -16.42
CA LEU A 3 11.28 8.96 -15.00
C LEU A 3 10.16 9.47 -14.07
N GLY A 4 9.28 10.34 -14.56
CA GLY A 4 8.16 10.88 -13.76
C GLY A 4 7.07 9.85 -13.45
N VAL A 5 6.99 8.76 -14.23
CA VAL A 5 6.05 7.64 -14.00
C VAL A 5 6.79 6.43 -13.40
N ALA A 6 8.03 6.21 -13.80
CA ALA A 6 8.82 5.08 -13.32
C ALA A 6 9.09 5.17 -11.81
N LEU A 7 9.41 6.35 -11.29
CA LEU A 7 9.71 6.52 -9.87
C LEU A 7 8.54 6.10 -8.95
N PRO A 8 7.28 6.58 -9.13
CA PRO A 8 6.16 6.13 -8.31
C PRO A 8 5.91 4.63 -8.37
N VAL A 9 6.01 4.04 -9.57
CA VAL A 9 5.80 2.60 -9.78
C VAL A 9 6.85 1.79 -9.03
N LEU A 10 8.13 2.20 -9.12
CA LEU A 10 9.23 1.55 -8.41
C LEU A 10 9.08 1.67 -6.90
N VAL A 11 8.74 2.86 -6.40
CA VAL A 11 8.54 3.11 -4.96
C VAL A 11 7.37 2.28 -4.42
N LEU A 12 6.21 2.29 -5.10
CA LEU A 12 5.05 1.50 -4.68
C LEU A 12 5.31 -0.01 -4.79
N GLY A 13 5.98 -0.46 -5.85
CA GLY A 13 6.34 -1.87 -6.00
C GLY A 13 7.31 -2.34 -4.91
N ALA A 14 8.33 -1.54 -4.60
CA ALA A 14 9.27 -1.82 -3.52
C ALA A 14 8.60 -1.79 -2.15
N ALA A 15 7.71 -0.82 -1.90
CA ALA A 15 6.90 -0.77 -0.69
C ALA A 15 6.01 -2.01 -0.56
N GLY A 16 5.41 -2.47 -1.67
CA GLY A 16 4.62 -3.70 -1.73
C GLY A 16 5.40 -4.92 -1.27
N ALA A 17 6.63 -5.07 -1.72
CA ALA A 17 7.52 -6.14 -1.28
C ALA A 17 7.98 -5.98 0.18
N ALA A 18 8.20 -4.75 0.65
CA ALA A 18 8.74 -4.48 1.98
C ALA A 18 7.71 -4.64 3.11
N MET A 19 6.45 -4.23 2.89
CA MET A 19 5.43 -4.17 3.96
C MET A 19 5.21 -5.50 4.68
N PRO A 20 5.11 -6.66 3.99
CA PRO A 20 4.95 -7.93 4.68
C PRO A 20 6.11 -8.27 5.62
N TYR A 21 7.33 -7.84 5.28
CA TYR A 21 8.51 -8.06 6.12
C TYR A 21 8.51 -7.17 7.36
N LEU A 22 8.09 -5.91 7.21
CA LEU A 22 7.96 -4.99 8.34
C LEU A 22 6.95 -5.53 9.37
N TRP A 23 5.80 -6.02 8.90
CA TRP A 23 4.79 -6.60 9.78
C TRP A 23 5.21 -7.96 10.36
N SER A 24 5.97 -8.78 9.62
CA SER A 24 6.46 -10.07 10.15
C SER A 24 7.39 -9.95 11.34
N ALA A 25 8.02 -8.79 11.55
CA ALA A 25 8.85 -8.55 12.73
C ALA A 25 8.01 -8.29 14.00
N ALA A 26 6.76 -7.85 13.84
CA ALA A 26 5.88 -7.48 14.95
C ALA A 26 4.76 -8.50 15.21
N LEU A 27 4.36 -9.26 14.19
CA LEU A 27 3.28 -10.25 14.29
C LEU A 27 3.82 -11.64 14.68
N PRO A 28 3.07 -12.41 15.48
CA PRO A 28 3.41 -13.80 15.75
C PRO A 28 3.40 -14.68 14.49
N GLU A 29 4.03 -15.85 14.59
CA GLU A 29 4.00 -16.87 13.54
C GLU A 29 2.64 -17.59 13.51
N GLY A 30 2.27 -18.16 12.36
CA GLY A 30 1.03 -18.92 12.16
C GLY A 30 0.14 -18.41 11.03
N ALA A 31 -0.72 -19.30 10.52
CA ALA A 31 -1.57 -19.03 9.36
C ALA A 31 -2.54 -17.85 9.56
N GLY A 32 -3.15 -17.74 10.75
CA GLY A 32 -4.04 -16.62 11.08
C GLY A 32 -3.31 -15.26 11.05
N TRP A 33 -2.10 -15.21 11.60
CA TRP A 33 -1.28 -14.00 11.61
C TRP A 33 -0.70 -13.68 10.23
N LEU A 34 -0.51 -14.68 9.37
CA LEU A 34 -0.14 -14.45 7.97
C LEU A 34 -1.25 -13.73 7.20
N VAL A 35 -2.52 -14.10 7.42
CA VAL A 35 -3.67 -13.39 6.84
C VAL A 35 -3.76 -11.96 7.39
N ALA A 36 -3.59 -11.80 8.71
CA ALA A 36 -3.56 -10.48 9.33
C ALA A 36 -2.44 -9.59 8.76
N ASN A 37 -1.25 -10.16 8.54
CA ASN A 37 -0.14 -9.47 7.87
C ASN A 37 -0.54 -9.00 6.47
N GLY A 38 -1.17 -9.89 5.68
CA GLY A 38 -1.66 -9.53 4.34
C GLY A 38 -2.65 -8.37 4.35
N VAL A 39 -3.62 -8.39 5.27
CA VAL A 39 -4.61 -7.32 5.43
C VAL A 39 -3.95 -6.00 5.86
N LEU A 40 -3.09 -6.04 6.88
CA LEU A 40 -2.40 -4.85 7.38
C LEU A 40 -1.47 -4.24 6.31
N SER A 41 -0.71 -5.08 5.60
CA SER A 41 0.11 -4.67 4.47
C SER A 41 -0.72 -3.99 3.38
N ALA A 42 -1.85 -4.59 2.99
CA ALA A 42 -2.74 -4.02 2.00
C ALA A 42 -3.33 -2.66 2.45
N LEU A 43 -3.78 -2.55 3.69
CA LEU A 43 -4.31 -1.28 4.24
C LEU A 43 -3.25 -0.18 4.25
N CYS A 44 -2.01 -0.49 4.66
CA CYS A 44 -0.90 0.44 4.60
C CYS A 44 -0.61 0.88 3.16
N LEU A 45 -0.58 -0.04 2.21
CA LEU A 45 -0.29 0.27 0.81
C LEU A 45 -1.39 1.08 0.13
N VAL A 46 -2.67 0.82 0.46
CA VAL A 46 -3.79 1.68 0.05
C VAL A 46 -3.61 3.09 0.60
N GLY A 47 -3.23 3.23 1.88
CA GLY A 47 -2.95 4.52 2.50
C GLY A 47 -1.79 5.26 1.82
N VAL A 48 -0.68 4.57 1.56
CA VAL A 48 0.48 5.12 0.84
C VAL A 48 0.10 5.55 -0.56
N GLY A 49 -0.66 4.73 -1.30
CA GLY A 49 -1.16 5.08 -2.63
C GLY A 49 -2.09 6.30 -2.60
N ALA A 50 -3.04 6.34 -1.66
CA ALA A 50 -3.95 7.47 -1.49
C ALA A 50 -3.19 8.78 -1.20
N LEU A 51 -2.20 8.74 -0.30
CA LEU A 51 -1.34 9.89 0.00
C LEU A 51 -0.51 10.31 -1.22
N TRP A 52 0.05 9.36 -1.95
CA TRP A 52 0.81 9.65 -3.15
C TRP A 52 -0.04 10.39 -4.18
N PHE A 53 -1.24 9.87 -4.50
CA PHE A 53 -2.15 10.53 -5.43
C PHE A 53 -2.63 11.88 -4.92
N PHE A 54 -2.89 12.01 -3.61
CA PHE A 54 -3.23 13.28 -3.00
C PHE A 54 -2.16 14.34 -3.26
N PHE A 55 -0.89 14.05 -2.95
CA PHE A 55 0.20 14.99 -3.19
C PHE A 55 0.46 15.25 -4.67
N ALA A 56 0.32 14.23 -5.52
CA ALA A 56 0.47 14.37 -6.96
C ALA A 56 -0.60 15.29 -7.57
N TYR A 57 -1.84 15.22 -7.07
CA TYR A 57 -2.92 16.11 -7.46
C TYR A 57 -2.68 17.53 -6.94
N LEU A 58 -2.29 17.66 -5.67
CA LEU A 58 -2.01 18.96 -5.05
C LEU A 58 -0.89 19.72 -5.78
N ALA A 59 0.13 19.00 -6.28
CA ALA A 59 1.22 19.59 -7.05
C ALA A 59 0.80 20.09 -8.45
N ARG A 60 -0.34 19.61 -8.98
CA ARG A 60 -0.84 19.98 -10.31
C ARG A 60 -1.97 21.00 -10.27
N GLU A 61 -2.82 20.93 -9.25
CA GLU A 61 -4.04 21.71 -9.15
C GLU A 61 -4.17 22.36 -7.77
N THR A 62 -4.16 23.70 -7.73
CA THR A 62 -4.32 24.47 -6.48
C THR A 62 -5.76 24.47 -5.95
N THR A 63 -6.74 24.13 -6.80
CA THR A 63 -8.17 24.06 -6.46
C THR A 63 -8.55 22.79 -5.68
N LEU A 64 -7.63 21.83 -5.54
CA LEU A 64 -7.90 20.59 -4.82
C LEU A 64 -8.28 20.84 -3.35
N LEU A 65 -7.57 21.76 -2.69
CA LEU A 65 -7.80 22.09 -1.28
C LEU A 65 -9.17 22.75 -1.06
N THR A 66 -9.60 23.59 -1.99
CA THR A 66 -10.93 24.23 -1.90
C THR A 66 -12.04 23.21 -2.16
N ALA A 67 -11.88 22.29 -3.11
CA ALA A 67 -12.83 21.21 -3.35
C ALA A 67 -12.97 20.25 -2.15
N LEU A 68 -11.85 19.92 -1.50
CA LEU A 68 -11.81 19.10 -0.28
C LEU A 68 -12.44 19.80 0.93
N ALA A 69 -12.32 21.12 1.04
CA ALA A 69 -12.95 21.89 2.10
C ALA A 69 -14.48 21.85 2.01
N VAL A 70 -15.04 21.79 0.79
CA VAL A 70 -16.49 21.74 0.57
C VAL A 70 -17.04 20.31 0.69
N THR A 71 -16.30 19.30 0.22
CA THR A 71 -16.76 17.89 0.23
C THR A 71 -15.67 16.90 0.70
N PRO A 72 -15.29 16.93 1.99
CA PRO A 72 -14.14 16.16 2.48
C PRO A 72 -14.32 14.64 2.35
N MET A 73 -15.53 14.13 2.61
CA MET A 73 -15.82 12.70 2.54
C MET A 73 -15.71 12.16 1.10
N SER A 74 -16.15 12.94 0.11
CA SER A 74 -16.04 12.59 -1.31
C SER A 74 -14.59 12.49 -1.73
N GLY A 75 -13.76 13.47 -1.35
CA GLY A 75 -12.34 13.48 -1.65
C GLY A 75 -11.58 12.33 -0.99
N LEU A 76 -11.84 12.05 0.29
CA LEU A 76 -11.25 10.90 0.99
C LEU A 76 -11.57 9.59 0.28
N ARG A 77 -12.84 9.38 -0.09
CA ARG A 77 -13.25 8.18 -0.83
C ARG A 77 -12.58 8.07 -2.20
N HIS A 78 -12.43 9.19 -2.90
CA HIS A 78 -11.74 9.23 -4.18
C HIS A 78 -10.28 8.78 -4.05
N PHE A 79 -9.52 9.36 -3.12
CA PHE A 79 -8.12 8.99 -2.92
C PHE A 79 -7.95 7.58 -2.38
N ALA A 80 -8.86 7.10 -1.51
CA ALA A 80 -8.87 5.70 -1.09
C ALA A 80 -9.10 4.75 -2.28
N THR A 81 -9.98 5.11 -3.21
CA THR A 81 -10.24 4.34 -4.43
C THR A 81 -9.03 4.32 -5.35
N LEU A 82 -8.31 5.45 -5.50
CA LEU A 82 -7.06 5.50 -6.25
C LEU A 82 -5.95 4.67 -5.58
N GLY A 83 -5.84 4.75 -4.25
CA GLY A 83 -4.94 3.91 -3.45
C GLY A 83 -5.22 2.43 -3.67
N LEU A 84 -6.50 2.03 -3.69
CA LEU A 84 -6.91 0.67 -3.99
C LEU A 84 -6.61 0.28 -5.46
N ALA A 85 -6.88 1.15 -6.42
CA ALA A 85 -6.59 0.89 -7.84
C ALA A 85 -5.09 0.68 -8.09
N SER A 86 -4.22 1.27 -7.26
CA SER A 86 -2.77 1.04 -7.32
C SER A 86 -2.34 -0.37 -6.91
N VAL A 87 -3.26 -1.25 -6.48
CA VAL A 87 -3.00 -2.68 -6.22
C VAL A 87 -2.39 -3.39 -7.42
N LEU A 88 -2.65 -2.92 -8.63
CA LEU A 88 -2.02 -3.44 -9.84
C LEU A 88 -0.49 -3.28 -9.85
N ILE A 89 0.04 -2.34 -9.05
CA ILE A 89 1.47 -2.07 -8.92
C ILE A 89 2.06 -2.85 -7.75
N TRP A 90 1.47 -2.72 -6.55
CA TRP A 90 2.05 -3.27 -5.32
C TRP A 90 1.53 -4.66 -4.94
N GLY A 91 0.40 -5.10 -5.51
CA GLY A 91 -0.30 -6.33 -5.11
C GLY A 91 0.52 -7.60 -5.39
N ALA A 92 1.06 -7.75 -6.60
CA ALA A 92 1.88 -8.91 -6.93
C ALA A 92 3.17 -8.99 -6.08
N PRO A 93 3.98 -7.92 -5.94
CA PRO A 93 5.12 -7.91 -5.03
C PRO A 93 4.76 -8.26 -3.58
N MET A 94 3.65 -7.73 -3.06
CA MET A 94 3.18 -8.01 -1.70
C MET A 94 2.82 -9.48 -1.51
N LEU A 95 2.05 -10.06 -2.45
CA LEU A 95 1.66 -11.47 -2.38
C LEU A 95 2.87 -12.40 -2.48
N LEU A 96 3.84 -12.09 -3.34
CA LEU A 96 5.10 -12.83 -3.44
C LEU A 96 5.87 -12.75 -2.11
N ALA A 97 6.00 -11.57 -1.52
CA ALA A 97 6.68 -11.40 -0.24
C ALA A 97 5.97 -12.16 0.91
N LEU A 98 4.63 -12.13 0.96
CA LEU A 98 3.84 -12.91 1.93
C LEU A 98 4.03 -14.41 1.76
N SER A 99 4.05 -14.90 0.52
CA SER A 99 4.15 -16.34 0.22
C SER A 99 5.46 -16.97 0.73
N VAL A 100 6.51 -16.16 0.90
CA VAL A 100 7.83 -16.61 1.36
C VAL A 100 7.94 -16.58 2.89
N GLN A 101 7.04 -15.89 3.60
CA GLN A 101 7.10 -15.74 5.06
C GLN A 101 7.13 -17.06 5.84
N PRO A 102 6.34 -18.10 5.49
CA PRO A 102 6.38 -19.37 6.22
C PRO A 102 7.76 -20.04 6.24
N ARG A 103 8.62 -19.75 5.24
CA ARG A 103 9.99 -20.29 5.20
C ARG A 103 10.92 -19.69 6.25
N ARG A 104 10.50 -18.59 6.88
CA ARG A 104 11.28 -17.83 7.88
C ARG A 104 10.82 -18.10 9.32
N TRP A 105 9.76 -18.89 9.50
CA TRP A 105 9.24 -19.22 10.82
C TRP A 105 10.23 -20.09 11.60
N LYS A 106 10.44 -19.74 12.86
CA LYS A 106 11.29 -20.48 13.80
C LYS A 106 10.55 -21.69 14.36
N GLU A 107 9.24 -21.58 14.52
CA GLU A 107 8.38 -22.63 15.05
C GLU A 107 7.58 -23.29 13.93
N LYS A 108 7.30 -24.59 14.08
CA LYS A 108 6.39 -25.30 13.17
C LYS A 108 4.96 -24.99 13.56
N VAL A 109 4.46 -23.88 13.05
CA VAL A 109 3.06 -23.46 13.22
C VAL A 109 2.30 -23.86 11.96
N TRP A 110 1.21 -24.64 12.11
CA TRP A 110 0.33 -25.08 11.01
C TRP A 110 -0.99 -24.32 11.09
#